data_AF-A0A2K2F876-F1
#
_entry.id   AF-A0A2K2F876-F1
#
_cell.length_a   1.000
_cell.length_b   1.000
_cell.length_c   1.000
_cell.angle_alpha   90.00
_cell.angle_beta   90.00
_cell.angle_gamma   90.00
#
_symmetry.space_group_name_H-M   'P 1'
#
loop_
_entity.id
_entity.type
_entity.pdbx_description
1 polymer ?
#
loop_
_entity_poly.entity_id
_entity_poly.type
_entity_poly.pdbx_seq_one_letter_code
_entity_poly.pdbx_strand_id
1 'polypeptide(L)'
;MDYLKKSLRVLADYAISLLIFSLFILNFYDYRVVYSFVIFVIMASIIYADLKQLAMKEKRPQYNLKPYPLKGLVLGLIGFSPFIILTLVYPLINFNNEIYDNVKRLIFNAILGPVYFIAKMGKGSYAAYIVASLVVPIISMLSYMAGYYGFNFPKLKKFDKNKKTGNKTPAGK
;
A
#
# COMPACT_ATOMS: atom_id res chain seq x y z
N MET A 1 -22.14 2.34 -5.24
CA MET A 1 -21.07 3.23 -5.75
C MET A 1 -19.93 3.48 -4.74
N ASP A 2 -20.17 3.38 -3.44
CA ASP A 2 -19.16 3.68 -2.41
C ASP A 2 -17.93 2.75 -2.40
N TYR A 3 -18.12 1.46 -2.71
CA TYR A 3 -17.03 0.48 -2.76
C TYR A 3 -15.99 0.79 -3.85
N LEU A 4 -16.46 1.18 -5.03
CA LEU A 4 -15.60 1.43 -6.19
C LEU A 4 -14.71 2.65 -5.97
N LYS A 5 -15.26 3.71 -5.36
CA LYS A 5 -14.50 4.91 -4.98
C LYS A 5 -13.46 4.60 -3.90
N LYS A 6 -13.81 3.76 -2.92
CA LYS A 6 -12.91 3.34 -1.83
C LYS A 6 -11.81 2.39 -2.31
N SER A 7 -12.12 1.49 -3.24
CA SER A 7 -11.12 0.59 -3.84
C SER A 7 -10.19 1.33 -4.80
N LEU A 8 -10.68 2.36 -5.50
CA LEU A 8 -9.84 3.21 -6.36
C LEU A 8 -8.73 3.92 -5.59
N ARG A 9 -8.93 4.17 -4.29
CA ARG A 9 -7.88 4.69 -3.41
C ARG A 9 -6.71 3.73 -3.29
N VAL A 10 -6.96 2.43 -3.08
CA VAL A 10 -5.91 1.40 -3.04
C VAL A 10 -5.15 1.33 -4.37
N LEU A 11 -5.87 1.45 -5.49
CA LEU A 11 -5.25 1.53 -6.82
C LEU A 11 -4.35 2.77 -6.94
N ALA A 12 -4.82 3.93 -6.48
CA ALA A 12 -4.07 5.18 -6.52
C ALA A 12 -2.81 5.12 -5.63
N ASP A 13 -2.90 4.56 -4.43
CA ASP A 13 -1.76 4.40 -3.51
C ASP A 13 -0.68 3.52 -4.13
N TYR A 14 -1.10 2.44 -4.80
CA TYR A 14 -0.20 1.59 -5.56
C TYR A 14 0.43 2.34 -6.74
N ALA A 15 -0.37 3.06 -7.52
CA ALA A 15 0.11 3.81 -8.68
C ALA A 15 1.12 4.91 -8.29
N ILE A 16 0.87 5.63 -7.19
CA ILE A 16 1.80 6.60 -6.61
C ILE A 16 3.11 5.91 -6.24
N SER A 17 3.03 4.77 -5.55
CA SER A 17 4.21 4.00 -5.16
C SER A 17 4.99 3.48 -6.36
N LEU A 18 4.28 3.02 -7.41
CA LEU A 18 4.87 2.60 -8.67
C LEU A 18 5.58 3.74 -9.40
N LEU A 19 5.00 4.95 -9.40
CA LEU A 19 5.63 6.14 -9.97
C LEU A 19 6.94 6.46 -9.22
N ILE A 20 6.90 6.48 -7.89
CA ILE A 20 8.09 6.70 -7.06
C ILE A 20 9.16 5.64 -7.37
N PHE A 21 8.78 4.35 -7.40
CA PHE A 21 9.69 3.26 -7.75
C PHE A 21 10.33 3.45 -9.13
N SER A 22 9.55 3.86 -10.12
CA SER A 22 10.02 4.08 -11.49
C SER A 22 11.09 5.17 -11.55
N LEU A 23 10.93 6.26 -10.80
CA LEU A 23 11.95 7.32 -10.71
C LEU A 23 13.26 6.84 -10.09
N PHE A 24 13.18 5.94 -9.09
CA PHE A 24 14.38 5.36 -8.47
C PHE A 24 15.11 4.40 -9.39
N ILE A 25 14.39 3.55 -10.14
CA ILE A 25 15.00 2.57 -11.04
C ILE A 25 15.89 3.22 -12.11
N LEU A 26 15.50 4.39 -12.61
CA LEU A 26 16.26 5.10 -13.66
C LEU A 26 17.67 5.47 -13.20
N ASN A 27 17.85 5.72 -11.90
CA ASN A 27 19.12 6.16 -11.32
C ASN A 27 19.88 5.02 -10.61
N PHE A 28 19.18 3.99 -10.12
CA PHE A 28 19.73 2.96 -9.25
C PHE A 28 19.31 1.54 -9.61
N TYR A 29 19.50 1.16 -10.88
CA TYR A 29 19.04 -0.13 -11.42
C TYR A 29 19.59 -1.37 -10.67
N ASP A 30 20.84 -1.33 -10.21
CA ASP A 30 21.49 -2.44 -9.51
C ASP A 30 20.83 -2.74 -8.15
N TYR A 31 20.29 -1.71 -7.51
CA TYR A 31 19.65 -1.79 -6.20
C TYR A 31 18.13 -1.98 -6.27
N ARG A 32 17.58 -2.31 -7.44
CA ARG A 32 16.13 -2.43 -7.68
C ARG A 32 15.37 -3.29 -6.66
N VAL A 33 15.99 -4.34 -6.13
CA VAL A 33 15.36 -5.22 -5.13
C VAL A 33 15.22 -4.53 -3.79
N VAL A 34 16.27 -3.83 -3.35
CA VAL A 34 16.28 -3.06 -2.09
C VAL A 34 15.29 -1.91 -2.19
N TYR A 35 15.31 -1.17 -3.30
CA TYR A 35 14.34 -0.10 -3.54
C TYR A 35 12.91 -0.63 -3.62
N SER A 36 12.68 -1.78 -4.25
CA SER A 36 11.35 -2.43 -4.27
C SER A 36 10.84 -2.68 -2.85
N PHE A 37 11.69 -3.18 -1.95
CA PHE A 37 11.34 -3.38 -0.55
C PHE A 37 11.09 -2.06 0.21
N VAL A 38 11.90 -1.03 -0.01
CA VAL A 38 11.68 0.29 0.63
C VAL A 38 10.36 0.91 0.16
N ILE A 39 10.11 0.91 -1.16
CA ILE A 39 8.87 1.43 -1.71
C ILE A 39 7.67 0.59 -1.27
N PHE A 40 7.82 -0.73 -1.15
CA PHE A 40 6.81 -1.59 -0.56
C PHE A 40 6.38 -1.13 0.83
N VAL A 41 7.35 -0.83 1.71
CA VAL A 41 7.07 -0.38 3.09
C VAL A 41 6.34 0.97 3.06
N ILE A 42 6.73 1.89 2.18
CA ILE A 42 6.05 3.18 2.01
C ILE A 42 4.62 2.97 1.53
N MET A 43 4.42 2.20 0.45
CA MET A 43 3.12 1.83 -0.09
C MET A 43 2.23 1.20 0.97
N ALA A 44 2.75 0.20 1.69
CA ALA A 44 2.03 -0.49 2.76
C ALA A 44 1.62 0.47 3.88
N SER A 45 2.48 1.43 4.22
CA SER A 45 2.20 2.45 5.24
C SER A 45 1.10 3.42 4.80
N ILE A 46 1.07 3.83 3.53
CA ILE A 46 0.03 4.69 2.95
C ILE A 46 -1.32 3.96 2.98
N ILE A 47 -1.36 2.75 2.41
CA ILE A 47 -2.57 1.90 2.41
C ILE A 47 -3.04 1.64 3.85
N TYR A 48 -2.10 1.42 4.77
CA TYR A 48 -2.38 1.22 6.18
C TYR A 48 -3.08 2.43 6.81
N ALA A 49 -2.51 3.62 6.64
CA ALA A 49 -3.08 4.84 7.19
C ALA A 49 -4.50 5.10 6.66
N ASP A 50 -4.69 4.94 5.35
CA ASP A 50 -5.95 5.25 4.67
C ASP A 50 -7.08 4.27 5.02
N LEU A 51 -6.82 2.97 4.96
CA LEU A 51 -7.85 1.96 5.26
C LEU A 51 -8.14 1.85 6.76
N LYS A 52 -7.14 2.09 7.62
CA LYS A 52 -7.37 2.23 9.06
C LYS A 52 -8.30 3.41 9.35
N GLN A 53 -8.00 4.58 8.77
CA GLN A 53 -8.83 5.78 8.98
C GLN A 53 -10.25 5.57 8.43
N LEU A 54 -10.37 4.88 7.29
CA LEU A 54 -11.66 4.50 6.71
C LEU A 54 -12.47 3.61 7.67
N ALA A 55 -11.87 2.53 8.19
CA ALA A 55 -12.54 1.63 9.13
C ALA A 55 -12.98 2.36 10.41
N MET A 56 -12.14 3.25 10.95
CA MET A 56 -12.49 4.07 12.12
C MET A 56 -13.66 5.02 11.85
N LYS A 57 -13.78 5.57 10.64
CA LYS A 57 -14.90 6.42 10.24
C LYS A 57 -16.19 5.61 10.11
N GLU A 58 -16.11 4.45 9.45
CA GLU A 58 -17.27 3.58 9.21
C GLU A 58 -17.80 2.88 10.47
N LYS A 59 -16.94 2.65 11.47
CA LYS A 59 -17.35 2.11 12.77
C LYS A 59 -18.16 3.10 13.61
N ARG A 60 -18.14 4.41 13.30
CA ARG A 60 -18.86 5.40 14.11
C ARG A 60 -20.37 5.13 14.04
N PRO A 61 -21.09 5.16 15.19
CA PRO A 61 -22.53 4.87 15.24
C PRO A 61 -23.38 5.77 14.33
N GLN A 62 -22.87 6.96 14.02
CA GLN A 62 -23.56 7.99 13.24
C GLN A 62 -23.89 7.60 11.81
N TYR A 63 -23.21 6.61 11.22
CA TYR A 63 -23.37 6.28 9.80
C TYR A 63 -24.33 5.12 9.50
N ASN A 64 -24.88 4.44 10.53
CA ASN A 64 -25.73 3.25 10.40
C ASN A 64 -25.21 2.22 9.36
N LEU A 65 -23.89 2.13 9.23
CA LEU A 65 -23.21 1.20 8.34
C LEU A 65 -23.05 -0.13 9.08
N LYS A 66 -23.04 -1.24 8.34
CA LYS A 66 -22.66 -2.57 8.84
C LYS A 66 -21.22 -2.89 8.41
N PRO A 67 -20.18 -2.32 9.06
CA PRO A 67 -18.80 -2.64 8.73
C PRO A 67 -18.48 -4.08 9.18
N TYR A 68 -17.61 -4.75 8.44
CA TYR A 68 -17.11 -6.09 8.76
C TYR A 68 -15.59 -6.13 8.55
N PRO A 69 -14.83 -6.93 9.32
CA PRO A 69 -13.37 -6.88 9.33
C PRO A 69 -12.72 -7.20 7.98
N LEU A 70 -13.31 -8.11 7.20
CA LEU A 70 -12.80 -8.52 5.89
C LEU A 70 -13.07 -7.50 4.77
N LYS A 71 -13.73 -6.38 5.05
CA LYS A 71 -14.04 -5.38 4.02
C LYS A 71 -12.79 -4.83 3.35
N GLY A 72 -11.69 -4.71 4.08
CA GLY A 72 -10.38 -4.32 3.52
C GLY A 72 -9.88 -5.28 2.44
N LEU A 73 -10.13 -6.58 2.59
CA LEU A 73 -9.76 -7.58 1.58
C LEU A 73 -10.53 -7.35 0.27
N VAL A 74 -11.84 -7.13 0.39
CA VAL A 74 -12.71 -6.85 -0.77
C VAL A 74 -12.29 -5.58 -1.48
N LEU A 75 -12.01 -4.50 -0.73
CA LEU A 75 -11.52 -3.25 -1.30
C LEU A 75 -10.17 -3.42 -2.00
N GLY A 76 -9.25 -4.19 -1.38
CA GLY A 76 -7.95 -4.50 -1.95
C GLY A 76 -8.04 -5.35 -3.23
N LEU A 77 -8.89 -6.39 -3.24
CA LEU A 77 -9.10 -7.23 -4.42
C LEU A 77 -9.71 -6.45 -5.58
N ILE A 78 -10.72 -5.60 -5.33
CA ILE A 78 -11.34 -4.76 -6.37
C ILE A 78 -10.33 -3.72 -6.86
N GLY A 79 -9.63 -3.04 -5.94
CA GLY A 79 -8.70 -1.96 -6.27
C GLY A 79 -7.47 -2.46 -7.02
N PHE A 80 -6.95 -3.63 -6.63
CA PHE A 80 -5.77 -4.24 -7.24
C PHE A 80 -6.10 -5.22 -8.37
N SER A 81 -7.38 -5.38 -8.72
CA SER A 81 -7.84 -6.31 -9.76
C SER A 81 -7.13 -6.16 -11.11
N PRO A 82 -6.80 -4.96 -11.63
CA PRO A 82 -6.13 -4.86 -12.93
C PRO A 82 -4.76 -5.57 -12.95
N PHE A 83 -4.00 -5.48 -11.85
CA PHE A 83 -2.69 -6.11 -11.73
C PHE A 83 -2.79 -7.61 -11.45
N ILE A 84 -3.81 -8.05 -10.71
CA ILE A 84 -4.11 -9.47 -10.50
C ILE A 84 -4.47 -10.13 -11.83
N ILE A 85 -5.37 -9.52 -12.60
CA ILE A 85 -5.75 -10.01 -13.94
C ILE A 85 -4.53 -10.04 -14.85
N LEU A 86 -3.73 -8.97 -14.88
CA LEU A 86 -2.49 -8.94 -15.66
C LEU A 86 -1.53 -10.08 -15.27
N THR A 87 -1.41 -10.37 -13.98
CA THR A 87 -0.60 -11.49 -13.48
C THR A 87 -1.11 -12.84 -13.95
N LEU A 88 -2.44 -13.04 -13.95
CA LEU A 88 -3.06 -14.30 -14.41
C LEU A 88 -2.92 -14.50 -15.92
N VAL A 89 -2.95 -13.42 -16.70
CA VAL A 89 -2.82 -13.47 -18.17
C VAL A 89 -1.35 -13.56 -18.61
N TYR A 90 -0.40 -13.10 -17.80
CA TYR A 90 1.04 -13.13 -18.09
C TYR A 90 1.57 -14.44 -18.68
N PRO A 91 1.26 -15.65 -18.16
CA PRO A 91 1.74 -16.92 -18.73
C PRO A 91 1.12 -17.25 -20.09
N LEU A 92 -0.04 -16.69 -20.44
CA LEU A 92 -0.73 -16.96 -21.71
C LEU A 92 -0.10 -16.23 -22.90
N ILE A 93 0.72 -15.21 -22.64
CA ILE A 93 1.39 -14.42 -23.67
C ILE A 93 2.75 -15.07 -23.95
N ASN A 94 2.98 -15.66 -25.12
CA ASN A 94 4.29 -16.17 -25.51
C ASN A 94 4.66 -15.62 -26.89
N PHE A 95 5.83 -15.00 -27.00
CA PHE A 95 6.29 -14.38 -28.24
C PHE A 95 7.19 -15.30 -29.09
N ASN A 96 7.53 -16.49 -28.60
CA ASN A 96 8.44 -17.45 -29.24
C ASN A 96 9.77 -16.81 -29.70
N ASN A 97 10.19 -15.73 -29.03
CA ASN A 97 11.37 -14.96 -29.34
C ASN A 97 11.96 -14.43 -28.02
N GLU A 98 13.20 -14.80 -27.77
CA GLU A 98 13.90 -14.57 -26.52
C GLU A 98 14.01 -13.08 -26.14
N ILE A 99 14.18 -12.19 -27.13
CA ILE A 99 14.29 -10.75 -26.89
C ILE A 99 12.94 -10.21 -26.40
N TYR A 100 11.85 -10.56 -27.06
CA TYR A 100 10.51 -10.11 -26.68
C TYR A 100 10.08 -10.68 -25.32
N ASP A 101 10.42 -11.93 -25.02
CA ASP A 101 10.12 -12.53 -23.72
C ASP A 101 10.91 -11.88 -22.56
N ASN A 102 12.16 -11.49 -22.82
CA ASN A 102 12.98 -10.74 -21.84
C ASN A 102 12.41 -9.34 -21.59
N VAL A 103 12.02 -8.61 -22.64
CA VAL A 103 11.39 -7.29 -22.52
C VAL A 103 10.05 -7.40 -21.80
N LYS A 104 9.22 -8.39 -22.15
CA LYS A 104 7.96 -8.68 -21.45
C LYS A 104 8.18 -8.90 -19.96
N ARG A 105 9.16 -9.74 -19.58
CA ARG A 105 9.50 -10.01 -18.17
C ARG A 105 9.97 -8.73 -17.46
N LEU A 106 10.75 -7.89 -18.13
CA LEU A 106 11.24 -6.62 -17.58
C LEU A 106 10.09 -5.63 -17.33
N ILE A 107 9.20 -5.45 -18.31
CA ILE A 107 8.00 -4.60 -18.17
C ILE A 107 7.12 -5.11 -17.04
N PHE A 108 6.87 -6.42 -16.98
CA PHE A 108 6.05 -7.01 -15.93
C PHE A 108 6.65 -6.81 -14.53
N ASN A 109 7.98 -6.94 -14.40
CA ASN A 109 8.69 -6.64 -13.16
C ASN A 109 8.63 -5.16 -12.78
N ALA A 110 8.69 -4.26 -13.77
CA ALA A 110 8.55 -2.84 -13.54
C ALA A 110 7.14 -2.49 -13.03
N ILE A 111 6.10 -3.03 -13.67
CA ILE A 111 4.69 -2.86 -13.27
C ILE A 111 4.45 -3.37 -11.85
N LEU A 112 5.03 -4.52 -11.50
CA LEU A 112 4.97 -5.07 -10.15
C LEU A 112 6.03 -4.47 -9.20
N GLY A 113 6.64 -3.36 -9.57
CA GLY A 113 7.80 -2.76 -8.91
C GLY A 113 7.72 -2.68 -7.38
N PRO A 114 6.66 -2.07 -6.79
CA PRO A 114 6.48 -2.01 -5.34
C PRO A 114 6.36 -3.37 -4.63
N VAL A 115 6.15 -4.47 -5.35
CA VAL A 115 6.08 -5.84 -4.79
C VAL A 115 7.09 -6.80 -5.44
N TYR A 116 7.97 -6.28 -6.31
CA TYR A 116 8.91 -7.07 -7.11
C TYR A 116 9.89 -7.89 -6.23
N PHE A 117 10.30 -7.37 -5.08
CA PHE A 117 11.20 -8.08 -4.17
C PHE A 117 10.63 -9.47 -3.77
N ILE A 118 9.31 -9.59 -3.63
CA ILE A 118 8.62 -10.85 -3.30
C ILE A 118 8.75 -11.85 -4.45
N ALA A 119 8.49 -11.38 -5.68
CA ALA A 119 8.67 -12.21 -6.88
C ALA A 119 10.13 -12.66 -7.02
N LYS A 120 11.09 -11.77 -6.72
CA LYS A 120 12.52 -12.08 -6.74
C LYS A 120 12.92 -13.13 -5.69
N MET A 121 12.37 -13.05 -4.48
CA MET A 121 12.58 -14.07 -3.43
C MET A 121 12.09 -15.45 -3.88
N GLY A 122 10.95 -15.52 -4.56
CA GLY A 122 10.44 -16.76 -5.17
C GLY A 122 11.08 -17.12 -6.51
N LYS A 123 12.32 -16.65 -6.77
CA LYS A 123 13.13 -16.89 -7.98
C LYS A 123 12.44 -16.53 -9.30
N GLY A 124 11.46 -15.64 -9.28
CA GLY A 124 10.68 -15.24 -10.47
C GLY A 124 9.82 -16.38 -11.03
N SER A 125 9.42 -17.33 -10.18
CA SER A 125 8.41 -18.34 -10.54
C SER A 125 7.02 -17.70 -10.68
N TYR A 126 6.15 -18.31 -11.49
CA TYR A 126 4.78 -17.83 -11.67
C TYR A 126 4.03 -17.73 -10.34
N ALA A 127 4.18 -18.73 -9.47
CA ALA A 127 3.60 -18.71 -8.11
C ALA A 127 4.09 -17.51 -7.29
N ALA A 128 5.36 -17.11 -7.41
CA ALA A 128 5.89 -15.95 -6.70
C ALA A 128 5.23 -14.64 -7.15
N TYR A 129 4.88 -14.50 -8.43
CA TYR A 129 4.15 -13.34 -8.93
C TYR A 129 2.70 -13.32 -8.43
N ILE A 130 2.04 -14.48 -8.36
CA ILE A 130 0.70 -14.58 -7.74
C ILE A 130 0.76 -14.11 -6.29
N VAL A 131 1.70 -14.63 -5.50
CA VAL A 131 1.90 -14.22 -4.10
C VAL A 131 2.18 -12.72 -4.01
N ALA A 132 3.09 -12.19 -4.82
CA ALA A 132 3.40 -10.76 -4.85
C ALA A 132 2.15 -9.91 -5.13
N SER A 133 1.28 -10.34 -6.04
CA SER A 133 0.04 -9.63 -6.37
C SER A 133 -0.99 -9.67 -5.24
N LEU A 134 -1.06 -10.76 -4.48
CA LEU A 134 -2.03 -10.94 -3.39
C LEU A 134 -1.63 -10.23 -2.09
N VAL A 135 -0.36 -9.87 -1.95
CA VAL A 135 0.13 -9.14 -0.77
C VAL A 135 -0.57 -7.78 -0.60
N VAL A 136 -0.89 -7.08 -1.69
CA VAL A 136 -1.60 -5.79 -1.62
C VAL A 136 -3.03 -5.94 -1.05
N PRO A 137 -3.87 -6.88 -1.53
CA PRO A 137 -5.12 -7.24 -0.87
C PRO A 137 -4.97 -7.64 0.61
N ILE A 138 -3.95 -8.41 0.95
CA ILE A 138 -3.71 -8.84 2.34
C ILE A 138 -3.36 -7.64 3.23
N ILE A 139 -2.48 -6.75 2.79
CA ILE A 139 -2.19 -5.50 3.50
C ILE A 139 -3.46 -4.68 3.68
N SER A 140 -4.29 -4.60 2.62
CA SER A 140 -5.54 -3.86 2.68
C SER A 140 -6.50 -4.42 3.74
N MET A 141 -6.59 -5.75 3.83
CA MET A 141 -7.33 -6.46 4.88
C MET A 141 -6.82 -6.10 6.27
N LEU A 142 -5.52 -6.28 6.52
CA LEU A 142 -4.90 -6.03 7.83
C LEU A 142 -5.06 -4.56 8.26
N SER A 143 -4.93 -3.65 7.31
CA SER A 143 -5.06 -2.21 7.51
C SER A 143 -6.47 -1.81 7.95
N TYR A 144 -7.49 -2.34 7.26
CA TYR A 144 -8.88 -2.12 7.63
C TYR A 144 -9.21 -2.77 8.99
N MET A 145 -8.76 -4.01 9.21
CA MET A 145 -8.93 -4.71 10.49
C MET A 145 -8.33 -3.93 11.65
N ALA A 146 -7.14 -3.34 11.46
CA ALA A 146 -6.50 -2.52 12.49
C ALA A 146 -7.38 -1.34 12.92
N GLY A 147 -8.02 -0.66 11.96
CA GLY A 147 -8.98 0.41 12.26
C GLY A 147 -10.31 -0.10 12.84
N TYR A 148 -10.78 -1.27 12.39
CA TYR A 148 -12.01 -1.90 12.89
C TYR A 148 -11.90 -2.30 14.37
N TYR A 149 -10.78 -2.92 14.77
CA TYR A 149 -10.53 -3.31 16.17
C TYR A 149 -10.02 -2.15 17.04
N GLY A 150 -9.70 -0.99 16.44
CA GLY A 150 -9.26 0.19 17.19
C GLY A 150 -7.80 0.12 17.66
N PHE A 151 -6.96 -0.67 16.98
CA PHE A 151 -5.52 -0.68 17.24
C PHE A 151 -4.94 0.71 16.96
N ASN A 152 -4.66 1.47 18.02
CA ASN A 152 -3.99 2.76 17.93
C ASN A 152 -2.51 2.56 18.27
N PHE A 153 -1.61 2.97 17.38
CA PHE A 153 -0.23 3.20 17.82
C PHE A 153 -0.28 4.27 18.92
N PRO A 154 0.48 4.12 20.02
CA PRO A 154 0.57 5.15 21.05
C PRO A 154 0.91 6.45 20.35
N LYS A 155 0.04 7.46 20.45
CA LYS A 155 0.34 8.78 19.91
C LYS A 155 1.65 9.20 20.57
N LEU A 156 2.70 9.45 19.78
CA LEU A 156 3.91 10.11 20.27
C LEU A 156 3.43 11.37 20.99
N LYS A 157 3.63 11.40 22.32
CA LYS A 157 3.28 12.55 23.16
C LYS A 157 3.92 13.76 22.49
N LYS A 158 3.10 14.67 21.96
CA LYS A 158 3.58 15.98 21.54
C LYS A 158 4.27 16.56 22.77
N PHE A 159 5.57 16.83 22.68
CA PHE A 159 6.28 17.59 23.70
C PHE A 159 5.65 18.98 23.70
N ASP A 160 4.77 19.22 24.68
CA ASP A 160 4.16 20.53 24.92
C ASP A 160 5.28 21.51 25.27
N LYS A 161 5.69 22.29 24.28
CA LYS A 161 6.75 23.31 24.40
C LYS A 161 6.20 24.63 24.97
N ASN A 162 5.29 24.56 25.94
CA ASN A 162 4.66 25.73 26.55
C ASN A 162 4.61 25.66 28.08
N LYS A 163 5.78 25.50 28.71
CA LYS A 163 5.97 25.80 30.13
C LYS A 163 7.25 26.61 30.29
N LYS A 164 7.14 27.94 30.20
CA LYS A 164 7.94 28.97 30.90
C LYS A 164 7.70 30.36 30.29
N THR A 165 6.70 31.06 30.82
CA THR A 165 6.76 32.51 31.07
C THR A 165 5.84 32.78 32.25
N GLY A 166 6.40 32.56 33.44
CA GLY A 166 5.76 32.89 34.70
C GLY A 166 5.67 34.41 34.89
N ASN A 167 4.48 34.83 35.29
CA ASN A 167 4.13 36.06 36.00
C ASN A 167 5.31 36.86 36.58
N LYS A 168 5.37 38.14 36.21
CA LYS A 168 5.76 39.22 37.11
C LYS A 168 4.77 40.38 36.94
N THR A 169 3.79 40.45 37.83
CA THR A 169 2.99 41.65 38.07
C THR A 169 3.72 42.46 39.15
N PRO A 170 4.11 43.73 38.93
CA PRO A 170 4.46 44.61 40.04
C PRO A 170 3.18 45.09 40.72
N ALA A 171 3.12 44.91 42.03
CA ALA A 171 2.08 45.43 42.89
C ALA A 171 2.05 46.97 42.83
N GLY A 172 0.86 47.54 42.73
CA GLY A 172 0.65 48.95 43.02
C GLY A 172 0.76 49.20 44.52
N LYS A 173 1.50 50.25 44.89
CA LYS A 173 1.15 51.28 45.86
C LYS A 173 2.16 52.42 45.72
#